data_AF-A4BKI3-F1
#
_entry.id   AF-A4BKI3-F1
#
_cell.length_a   1.000
_cell.length_b   1.000
_cell.length_c   1.000
_cell.angle_alpha   90.00
_cell.angle_beta   90.00
_cell.angle_gamma   90.00
#
_symmetry.space_group_name_H-M   'P 1'
#
loop_
_entity.id
_entity.type
_entity.pdbx_description
1 polymer ?
#
loop_
_entity_poly.entity_id
_entity_poly.type
_entity_poly.pdbx_seq_one_letter_code
_entity_poly.pdbx_strand_id
1 'polypeptide(L)'
;MANSMEFDGVLDKMRQELRRGAIVLAVLGQLREEHYGYSLRKALEAQGLPMDEGTLYPLIRRLQTQGLLDSEWRVESNRKKRFYRLNELGRLILTALIDEWQQMNATIQRIVGD
;
A
#
# COMPACT_ATOMS: atom_id res chain seq x y z
N MET A 1 -31.20 18.12 1.72
CA MET A 1 -29.99 18.42 0.92
C MET A 1 -28.77 18.67 1.80
N ALA A 2 -28.86 19.39 2.94
CA ALA A 2 -27.72 19.53 3.86
C ALA A 2 -27.24 18.19 4.48
N ASN A 3 -28.17 17.27 4.78
CA ASN A 3 -27.87 15.98 5.43
C ASN A 3 -27.13 14.96 4.53
N SER A 4 -27.24 15.08 3.19
CA SER A 4 -26.56 14.16 2.27
C SER A 4 -25.10 14.53 2.07
N MET A 5 -24.80 15.83 1.90
CA MET A 5 -23.42 16.31 1.76
C MET A 5 -22.60 16.08 3.03
N GLU A 6 -23.22 16.24 4.21
CA GLU A 6 -22.57 15.97 5.49
C GLU A 6 -22.28 14.47 5.67
N PHE A 7 -23.24 13.60 5.35
CA PHE A 7 -23.05 12.15 5.36
C PHE A 7 -21.92 11.71 4.43
N ASP A 8 -21.93 12.17 3.17
CA ASP A 8 -20.91 11.82 2.17
C ASP A 8 -19.51 12.25 2.64
N GLY A 9 -19.40 13.45 3.22
CA GLY A 9 -18.14 13.95 3.76
C GLY A 9 -17.61 13.15 4.96
N VAL A 10 -18.51 12.67 5.84
CA VAL A 10 -18.11 11.80 6.96
C VAL A 10 -17.71 10.42 6.45
N LEU A 11 -18.48 9.83 5.54
CA LEU A 11 -18.22 8.52 4.96
C LEU A 11 -16.87 8.48 4.24
N ASP A 12 -16.56 9.51 3.45
CA ASP A 12 -15.29 9.59 2.73
C ASP A 12 -14.08 9.67 3.68
N LYS A 13 -14.20 10.41 4.80
CA LYS A 13 -13.16 10.43 5.83
C LYS A 13 -12.97 9.04 6.44
N MET A 14 -14.05 8.35 6.81
CA MET A 14 -13.97 7.00 7.37
C MET A 14 -13.35 5.99 6.39
N ARG A 15 -13.71 6.07 5.10
CA ARG A 15 -13.09 5.27 4.03
C ARG A 15 -11.60 5.53 3.90
N GLN A 16 -11.18 6.80 4.00
CA GLN A 16 -9.75 7.15 3.94
C GLN A 16 -8.97 6.56 5.12
N GLU A 17 -9.51 6.58 6.33
CA GLU A 17 -8.84 5.98 7.51
C GLU A 17 -8.68 4.46 7.35
N LEU A 18 -9.74 3.76 6.92
CA LEU A 18 -9.67 2.32 6.60
C LEU A 18 -8.59 2.03 5.55
N ARG A 19 -8.55 2.86 4.50
CA ARG A 19 -7.59 2.73 3.41
C ARG A 19 -6.14 2.94 3.86
N ARG A 20 -5.87 3.94 4.71
CA ARG A 20 -4.53 4.20 5.25
C ARG A 20 -4.00 3.02 6.05
N GLY A 21 -4.86 2.29 6.76
CA GLY A 21 -4.48 1.08 7.49
C GLY A 21 -3.99 -0.05 6.58
N ALA A 22 -4.64 -0.25 5.42
CA ALA A 22 -4.33 -1.36 4.51
C ALA A 22 -3.22 -1.06 3.48
N ILE A 23 -2.92 0.22 3.23
CA ILE A 23 -2.04 0.64 2.13
C ILE A 23 -0.62 0.05 2.22
N VAL A 24 -0.09 -0.09 3.43
CA VAL A 24 1.26 -0.61 3.67
C VAL A 24 1.35 -2.07 3.24
N LEU A 25 0.36 -2.87 3.63
CA LEU A 25 0.26 -4.29 3.28
C LEU A 25 0.17 -4.46 1.76
N ALA A 26 -0.65 -3.65 1.09
CA ALA A 26 -0.80 -3.69 -0.36
C ALA A 26 0.50 -3.31 -1.10
N VAL A 27 1.21 -2.26 -0.67
CA VAL A 27 2.48 -1.86 -1.27
C VAL A 27 3.57 -2.93 -1.06
N LEU A 28 3.69 -3.48 0.15
CA LEU A 28 4.61 -4.59 0.40
C LEU A 28 4.25 -5.80 -0.47
N GLY A 29 2.96 -6.17 -0.54
CA GLY A 29 2.46 -7.25 -1.37
C GLY A 29 2.81 -7.09 -2.85
N GLN A 30 2.62 -5.90 -3.41
CA GLN A 30 2.95 -5.61 -4.80
C GLN A 30 4.46 -5.62 -5.06
N LEU A 31 5.27 -5.23 -4.07
CA LEU A 31 6.74 -5.25 -4.14
C LEU A 31 7.36 -6.65 -3.94
N ARG A 32 6.56 -7.73 -3.88
CA ARG A 32 7.05 -9.09 -4.12
C ARG A 32 7.72 -9.20 -5.48
N GLU A 33 7.15 -8.51 -6.47
CA GLU A 33 7.74 -8.29 -7.78
C GLU A 33 8.46 -6.94 -7.82
N GLU A 34 9.45 -6.84 -8.71
CA GLU A 34 10.21 -5.61 -8.85
C GLU A 34 9.42 -4.52 -9.58
N HIS A 35 9.39 -3.32 -9.02
CA HIS A 35 8.77 -2.16 -9.64
C HIS A 35 9.60 -0.88 -9.50
N TYR A 36 9.48 0.03 -10.46
CA TYR A 36 9.83 1.44 -10.26
C TYR A 36 8.56 2.23 -9.91
N GLY A 37 8.71 3.44 -9.38
CA GLY A 37 7.59 4.20 -8.78
C GLY A 37 6.32 4.25 -9.62
N TYR A 38 6.43 4.58 -10.92
CA TYR A 38 5.26 4.62 -11.81
C TYR A 38 4.67 3.23 -12.11
N SER A 39 5.49 2.19 -12.31
CA SER A 39 4.95 0.84 -12.57
C SER A 39 4.28 0.26 -11.32
N LEU A 40 4.81 0.53 -10.13
CA LEU A 40 4.18 0.17 -8.86
C LEU A 40 2.81 0.83 -8.73
N ARG A 41 2.74 2.14 -8.99
CA ARG A 41 1.47 2.90 -8.95
C ARG A 41 0.43 2.30 -9.88
N LYS A 42 0.83 1.95 -11.11
CA LYS A 42 -0.05 1.33 -12.10
C LYS A 42 -0.49 -0.07 -11.72
N ALA A 43 0.40 -0.87 -11.12
CA ALA A 43 0.04 -2.19 -10.64
C ALA A 43 -0.98 -2.14 -9.49
N LEU A 44 -0.80 -1.23 -8.53
CA LEU A 44 -1.75 -1.00 -7.44
C LEU A 44 -3.11 -0.49 -7.95
N GLU A 45 -3.09 0.45 -8.91
CA GLU A 45 -4.29 0.97 -9.57
C GLU A 45 -5.07 -0.15 -10.27
N ALA A 46 -4.40 -1.08 -10.95
CA ALA A 46 -5.02 -2.23 -11.59
C ALA A 46 -5.68 -3.21 -10.61
N GLN A 47 -5.23 -3.23 -9.35
CA GLN A 47 -5.84 -4.01 -8.26
C GLN A 47 -6.93 -3.22 -7.51
N GLY A 48 -7.37 -2.07 -8.03
CA GLY A 48 -8.41 -1.25 -7.41
C GLY A 48 -7.92 -0.34 -6.28
N LEU A 49 -6.59 -0.12 -6.14
CA LEU A 49 -6.00 0.75 -5.13
C LEU A 49 -5.31 1.98 -5.75
N PRO A 50 -6.06 2.94 -6.34
CA PRO A 50 -5.49 4.09 -7.04
C PRO A 50 -4.81 5.08 -6.09
N MET A 51 -3.50 5.24 -6.19
CA MET A 51 -2.71 6.08 -5.26
C MET A 51 -2.00 7.21 -6.01
N ASP A 52 -1.99 8.40 -5.41
CA ASP A 52 -1.19 9.51 -5.92
C ASP A 52 0.30 9.36 -5.57
N GLU A 53 1.13 10.14 -6.25
CA GLU A 53 2.57 10.15 -6.03
C GLU A 53 2.96 10.71 -4.64
N GLY A 54 2.17 11.67 -4.13
CA GLY A 54 2.37 12.29 -2.82
C GLY A 54 2.19 11.32 -1.65
N THR A 55 1.47 10.23 -1.85
CA THR A 55 1.28 9.16 -0.88
C THR A 55 2.27 8.02 -1.11
N LEU A 56 2.45 7.61 -2.37
CA LEU A 56 3.25 6.45 -2.72
C LEU A 56 4.74 6.64 -2.43
N TYR A 57 5.33 7.76 -2.85
CA TYR A 57 6.77 7.95 -2.72
C TYR A 57 7.24 8.12 -1.27
N PRO A 58 6.54 8.88 -0.39
CA PRO A 58 6.87 8.90 1.03
C PRO A 58 6.74 7.52 1.68
N LEU A 59 5.74 6.72 1.29
CA LEU A 59 5.59 5.36 1.79
C LEU A 59 6.76 4.47 1.37
N ILE A 60 7.15 4.46 0.09
CA ILE A 60 8.33 3.72 -0.39
C ILE A 60 9.56 4.14 0.41
N ARG A 61 9.82 5.45 0.54
CA ARG A 61 10.96 5.98 1.30
C ARG A 61 10.96 5.47 2.74
N ARG A 62 9.80 5.45 3.41
CA ARG A 62 9.66 4.92 4.76
C ARG A 62 10.02 3.42 4.82
N LEU A 63 9.51 2.61 3.91
CA LEU A 63 9.80 1.17 3.85
C LEU A 63 11.30 0.89 3.59
N GLN A 64 11.95 1.73 2.76
CA GLN A 64 13.40 1.67 2.57
C GLN A 64 14.18 2.03 3.84
N THR A 65 13.80 3.11 4.53
CA THR A 65 14.43 3.50 5.79
C THR A 65 14.26 2.44 6.87
N GLN A 66 13.16 1.67 6.83
CA GLN A 66 12.93 0.51 7.69
C GLN A 66 13.73 -0.74 7.26
N GLY A 67 14.49 -0.67 6.16
CA GLY A 67 15.32 -1.78 5.68
C GLY A 67 14.54 -2.92 5.04
N LEU A 68 13.29 -2.69 4.59
CA LEU A 68 12.42 -3.75 4.04
C LEU A 68 12.61 -3.97 2.53
N LEU A 69 13.29 -3.05 1.85
CA LEU A 69 13.38 -3.02 0.40
C LEU A 69 14.84 -3.04 -0.07
N ASP A 70 15.12 -3.88 -1.06
CA ASP A 70 16.25 -3.67 -1.95
C ASP A 70 15.90 -2.55 -2.94
N SER A 71 16.90 -1.80 -3.39
CA SER A 71 16.69 -0.83 -4.45
C SER A 71 17.91 -0.64 -5.33
N GLU A 72 17.66 -0.39 -6.62
CA GLU A 72 18.70 -0.24 -7.62
C GLU A 72 18.38 0.91 -8.57
N TRP A 73 19.37 1.70 -8.91
CA TRP A 73 19.24 2.70 -9.97
C TRP A 73 19.62 2.09 -11.32
N ARG A 74 18.71 2.13 -12.29
CA ARG A 74 18.95 1.68 -13.66
C ARG A 74 18.57 2.75 -14.67
N VAL A 75 19.20 2.71 -15.84
CA VAL A 75 18.81 3.53 -17.00
C VAL A 75 17.99 2.67 -17.95
N GLU A 76 16.74 3.07 -18.17
CA GLU A 76 15.86 2.44 -19.16
C GLU A 76 15.17 3.52 -19.99
N SER A 77 15.11 3.33 -21.30
CA SER A 77 14.49 4.29 -22.22
C SER A 77 15.05 5.71 -22.03
N ASN A 78 16.38 5.82 -21.86
CA ASN A 78 17.11 7.06 -21.60
C ASN A 78 16.67 7.82 -20.32
N ARG A 79 16.00 7.15 -19.37
CA ARG A 79 15.62 7.74 -18.09
C ARG A 79 16.19 6.92 -16.94
N LYS A 80 16.77 7.61 -15.97
CA LYS A 80 17.23 7.00 -14.72
C LYS A 80 16.02 6.71 -13.84
N LYS A 81 15.76 5.44 -13.54
CA LYS A 81 14.68 4.96 -12.69
C LYS A 81 15.28 4.26 -11.48
N ARG A 82 14.60 4.35 -10.33
CA ARG A 82 14.91 3.52 -9.17
C ARG A 82 13.91 2.40 -9.08
N PHE A 83 14.40 1.17 -9.06
CA PHE A 83 13.63 -0.05 -8.90
C PHE A 83 13.66 -0.47 -7.43
N TYR A 84 12.57 -1.07 -6.98
CA TYR A 84 12.34 -1.51 -5.62
C TYR A 84 11.74 -2.91 -5.65
N ARG A 85 12.14 -3.73 -4.68
CA ARG A 85 11.55 -5.04 -4.39
C ARG A 85 11.74 -5.36 -2.92
N LEU A 86 10.93 -6.25 -2.36
CA LEU A 86 11.18 -6.76 -1.01
C LEU A 86 12.53 -7.47 -0.94
N ASN A 87 13.27 -7.20 0.12
CA ASN A 87 14.40 -8.05 0.51
C ASN A 87 13.90 -9.19 1.44
N GLU A 88 14.83 -9.94 2.04
CA GLU A 88 14.47 -11.06 2.92
C GLU A 88 13.67 -10.60 4.15
N LEU A 89 14.13 -9.56 4.84
CA LEU A 89 13.41 -8.98 5.98
C LEU A 89 12.01 -8.50 5.57
N GLY A 90 11.91 -7.80 4.43
CA GLY A 90 10.63 -7.33 3.90
C GLY A 90 9.64 -8.46 3.61
N ARG A 91 10.13 -9.60 3.10
CA ARG A 91 9.29 -10.80 2.88
C ARG A 91 8.79 -11.40 4.20
N LEU A 92 9.66 -11.50 5.21
CA LEU A 92 9.28 -12.01 6.54
C LEU A 92 8.24 -11.10 7.21
N ILE A 93 8.46 -9.78 7.18
CA ILE A 93 7.51 -8.79 7.69
C ILE A 93 6.18 -8.86 6.95
N LEU A 94 6.20 -8.98 5.62
CA LEU A 94 4.97 -9.12 4.84
C LEU A 94 4.18 -10.37 5.25
N THR A 95 4.83 -11.52 5.43
CA THR A 95 4.15 -12.74 5.89
C THR A 95 3.48 -12.51 7.25
N ALA A 96 4.22 -11.97 8.23
CA ALA A 96 3.66 -11.68 9.55
C ALA A 96 2.47 -10.69 9.49
N LEU A 97 2.55 -9.66 8.65
CA LEU A 97 1.47 -8.70 8.47
C LEU A 97 0.24 -9.29 7.77
N ILE A 98 0.42 -10.27 6.87
CA ILE A 98 -0.70 -11.00 6.26
C ILE A 98 -1.43 -11.80 7.34
N ASP A 99 -0.69 -12.51 8.21
CA ASP A 99 -1.28 -13.30 9.29
C ASP A 99 -2.04 -12.41 10.28
N GLU A 100 -1.45 -11.27 10.65
CA GLU A 100 -2.10 -10.27 11.52
C GLU A 100 -3.37 -9.71 10.86
N TRP A 101 -3.32 -9.37 9.58
CA TRP A 101 -4.47 -8.89 8.83
C TRP A 101 -5.61 -9.91 8.81
N GLN A 102 -5.32 -11.19 8.60
CA GLN A 102 -6.32 -12.25 8.60
C GLN A 102 -6.99 -12.40 9.97
N GLN A 103 -6.22 -12.37 11.05
CA GLN A 103 -6.73 -12.45 12.42
C GLN A 103 -7.62 -11.25 12.77
N MET A 104 -7.17 -10.04 12.42
CA MET A 104 -7.93 -8.82 12.61
C MET A 104 -9.24 -8.85 11.82
N ASN A 105 -9.19 -9.25 10.54
CA ASN A 105 -10.38 -9.33 9.70
C ASN A 105 -11.40 -10.34 10.25
N ALA A 106 -10.96 -11.53 10.67
CA ALA A 106 -11.84 -12.52 11.31
C ALA A 106 -12.45 -12.03 12.63
N THR A 107 -11.72 -11.19 13.38
CA THR A 107 -12.23 -10.58 14.61
C THR A 107 -13.25 -9.50 14.30
N ILE A 108 -12.98 -8.62 13.33
CA ILE A 108 -13.92 -7.58 12.90
C ILE A 108 -15.20 -8.20 12.36
N GLN A 109 -15.11 -9.21 11.49
CA GLN A 109 -16.28 -9.92 10.94
C GLN A 109 -17.21 -10.44 12.05
N ARG A 110 -16.65 -11.07 13.09
CA ARG A 110 -17.43 -11.52 14.26
C ARG A 110 -18.10 -10.37 15.03
N ILE A 111 -17.50 -9.18 15.06
CA ILE A 111 -18.03 -8.03 15.78
C ILE A 111 -19.12 -7.31 14.97
N VAL A 112 -18.90 -7.12 13.66
CA VAL A 112 -19.83 -6.38 12.80
C VAL A 112 -21.02 -7.24 12.35
N GLY A 113 -20.92 -8.56 12.45
CA GLY A 113 -22.03 -9.48 12.22
C GLY A 113 -22.32 -9.79 10.74
N ASP A 114 -21.34 -9.60 9.87
CA ASP A 114 -21.36 -10.00 8.45
C ASP A 114 -20.55 -11.29 8.21
#